data_AF-R7EKH4-F1
#
_entry.id   AF-R7EKH4-F1
#
_cell.length_a   1.000
_cell.length_b   1.000
_cell.length_c   1.000
_cell.angle_alpha   90.00
_cell.angle_beta   90.00
_cell.angle_gamma   90.00
#
_symmetry.space_group_name_H-M   'P 1'
#
loop_
_entity.id
_entity.type
_entity.pdbx_description
1 polymer ?
#
loop_
_entity_poly.entity_id
_entity_poly.type
_entity_poly.pdbx_seq_one_letter_code
_entity_poly.pdbx_strand_id
1 'polypeptide(L)'
;MREALALAAEAADAGEVPVGAVVVRHGEIVGRGRNRREGGGGAAAHAEIEAITEACRTLGGWRLSGCELYVTLEPCPMCAGAVVNARLDRVVYGAHDARGGALGGLFDLTSYPLGCRPLILGGVLESECTALLRDFFAARRKTDGKPRRLLREFYSVHADELAPLLLGKVLCRRDPESGEVKRARITETECYLGENDTACHAHRGKTDRTRILWKRGGTVYVYLCYGMHSLLNIVSGPEGEPEAVLIRAVEGAEGPGRLTKMLGIDRAFNGHDAVFSDIIWIEDDGTPVPEYTALPRIGIDYAAPEDRERPWRFTSVRQ
;
A
#
# COMPACT_ATOMS: atom_id res chain seq x y z
N MET A 1 2.79 27.75 7.56
CA MET A 1 3.23 26.33 7.61
C MET A 1 3.85 25.92 8.94
N ARG A 2 4.88 26.61 9.47
CA ARG A 2 5.49 26.21 10.77
C ARG A 2 4.51 26.10 11.94
N GLU A 3 3.55 27.02 12.03
CA GLU A 3 2.45 26.93 13.02
C GLU A 3 1.57 25.69 12.82
N ALA A 4 1.30 25.30 11.56
CA ALA A 4 0.56 24.08 11.26
C ALA A 4 1.36 22.82 11.66
N LEU A 5 2.69 22.83 11.50
CA LEU A 5 3.57 21.77 12.00
C LEU A 5 3.56 21.66 13.52
N ALA A 6 3.52 22.79 14.25
CA ALA A 6 3.40 22.78 15.70
C ALA A 6 2.08 22.11 16.14
N LEU A 7 0.96 22.48 15.51
CA LEU A 7 -0.35 21.84 15.75
C LEU A 7 -0.37 20.35 15.38
N ALA A 8 0.37 19.97 14.34
CA ALA A 8 0.50 18.57 13.90
C ALA A 8 1.29 17.72 14.92
N ALA A 9 2.37 18.25 15.48
CA ALA A 9 3.13 17.61 16.57
C ALA A 9 2.25 17.45 17.82
N GLU A 10 1.50 18.49 18.15
CA GLU A 10 0.48 18.49 19.18
C GLU A 10 -0.62 17.42 18.98
N ALA A 11 -0.96 17.05 17.75
CA ALA A 11 -1.87 15.95 17.45
C ALA A 11 -1.17 14.59 17.65
N ALA A 12 0.09 14.49 17.22
CA ALA A 12 0.93 13.30 17.40
C ALA A 12 1.03 12.92 18.88
N ASP A 13 1.30 13.90 19.74
CA ASP A 13 1.43 13.74 21.19
C ASP A 13 0.12 13.24 21.83
N ALA A 14 -1.02 13.57 21.22
CA ALA A 14 -2.35 13.08 21.61
C ALA A 14 -2.72 11.71 21.00
N GLY A 15 -1.82 11.08 20.23
CA GLY A 15 -2.07 9.80 19.57
C GLY A 15 -2.90 9.90 18.28
N GLU A 16 -3.10 11.12 17.77
CA GLU A 16 -3.83 11.42 16.55
C GLU A 16 -2.91 11.43 15.32
N VAL A 17 -3.46 11.17 14.13
CA VAL A 17 -2.68 11.31 12.88
C VAL A 17 -2.17 12.75 12.79
N PRO A 18 -0.85 12.98 12.62
CA PRO A 18 -0.24 14.25 12.91
C PRO A 18 -0.42 15.24 11.74
N VAL A 19 -1.61 15.82 11.66
CA VAL A 19 -1.97 16.86 10.71
C VAL A 19 -2.43 18.08 11.47
N GLY A 20 -1.90 19.24 11.07
CA GLY A 20 -2.26 20.54 11.61
C GLY A 20 -2.57 21.50 10.48
N ALA A 21 -3.42 22.49 10.75
CA ALA A 21 -3.86 23.48 9.79
C ALA A 21 -4.10 24.84 10.45
N VAL A 22 -3.88 25.91 9.69
CA VAL A 22 -4.21 27.28 10.08
C VAL A 22 -4.85 28.03 8.92
N VAL A 23 -5.86 28.85 9.21
CA VAL A 23 -6.45 29.80 8.27
C VAL A 23 -5.89 31.18 8.57
N VAL A 24 -5.39 31.86 7.54
CA VAL A 24 -4.72 33.15 7.63
C VAL A 24 -5.50 34.20 6.84
N ARG A 25 -5.66 35.39 7.40
CA ARG A 25 -6.23 36.56 6.72
C ARG A 25 -5.33 37.76 6.98
N HIS A 26 -4.86 38.41 5.91
CA HIS A 26 -3.95 39.58 6.01
C HIS A 26 -2.70 39.34 6.87
N GLY A 27 -2.15 38.13 6.84
CA GLY A 27 -0.98 37.74 7.63
C GLY A 27 -1.27 37.31 9.06
N GLU A 28 -2.52 37.41 9.52
CA GLU A 28 -2.93 36.99 10.87
C GLU A 28 -3.65 35.65 10.84
N ILE A 29 -3.36 34.78 11.81
CA ILE A 29 -4.06 33.49 11.94
C ILE A 29 -5.42 33.73 12.59
N VAL A 30 -6.49 33.45 11.84
CA VAL A 30 -7.89 33.60 12.27
C VAL A 30 -8.54 32.27 12.67
N GLY A 31 -7.90 31.13 12.37
CA GLY A 31 -8.35 29.81 12.80
C GLY A 31 -7.21 28.79 12.83
N ARG A 32 -7.26 27.85 13.75
CA ARG A 32 -6.29 26.79 14.00
C ARG A 32 -7.03 25.45 14.10
N GLY A 33 -6.36 24.39 13.70
CA GLY A 33 -6.94 23.06 13.77
C GLY A 33 -5.89 21.99 13.76
N ARG A 34 -6.20 20.88 14.41
CA ARG A 34 -5.41 19.64 14.35
C ARG A 34 -6.35 18.45 14.30
N ASN A 35 -5.88 17.33 13.79
CA ASN A 35 -6.69 16.11 13.81
C ASN A 35 -7.05 15.71 15.24
N ARG A 36 -8.31 15.33 15.47
CA ARG A 36 -8.85 14.85 16.76
C ARG A 36 -9.85 13.70 16.58
N ARG A 37 -9.61 12.84 15.60
CA ARG A 37 -10.56 11.80 15.19
C ARG A 37 -10.72 10.75 16.28
N GLU A 38 -9.62 10.28 16.86
CA GLU A 38 -9.58 9.19 17.83
C GLU A 38 -10.03 9.65 19.24
N GLY A 39 -9.71 10.88 19.64
CA GLY A 39 -10.00 11.50 20.94
C GLY A 39 -11.42 12.06 21.10
N GLY A 40 -12.38 11.58 20.30
CA GLY A 40 -13.80 11.93 20.43
C GLY A 40 -14.31 13.05 19.51
N GLY A 41 -13.48 13.59 18.61
CA GLY A 41 -13.93 14.56 17.59
C GLY A 41 -14.76 13.92 16.46
N GLY A 42 -14.66 12.61 16.29
CA GLY A 42 -15.41 11.86 15.28
C GLY A 42 -14.80 11.95 13.89
N ALA A 43 -15.44 11.30 12.91
CA ALA A 43 -14.88 11.08 11.58
C ALA A 43 -14.53 12.36 10.81
N ALA A 44 -15.18 13.49 11.12
CA ALA A 44 -14.96 14.77 10.44
C ALA A 44 -13.96 15.70 11.15
N ALA A 45 -13.40 15.32 12.31
CA ALA A 45 -12.47 16.12 13.09
C ALA A 45 -11.05 16.12 12.48
N HIS A 46 -10.97 16.61 11.26
CA HIS A 46 -9.74 16.86 10.54
C HIS A 46 -9.25 18.29 10.78
N ALA A 47 -7.94 18.49 10.75
CA ALA A 47 -7.30 19.77 11.02
C ALA A 47 -7.90 20.93 10.21
N GLU A 48 -8.16 20.73 8.92
CA GLU A 48 -8.70 21.74 8.02
C GLU A 48 -10.13 22.13 8.40
N ILE A 49 -10.96 21.14 8.77
CA ILE A 49 -12.35 21.37 9.18
C ILE A 49 -12.38 22.18 10.47
N GLU A 50 -11.52 21.86 11.43
CA GLU A 50 -11.40 22.61 12.67
C GLU A 50 -10.91 24.04 12.44
N ALA A 51 -9.86 24.22 11.63
CA ALA A 51 -9.31 25.53 11.32
C ALA A 51 -10.31 26.43 10.57
N ILE A 52 -11.06 25.87 9.61
CA ILE A 52 -12.14 26.58 8.91
C ILE A 52 -13.26 26.93 9.89
N THR A 53 -13.65 26.00 10.77
CA THR A 53 -14.70 26.23 11.76
C THR A 53 -14.33 27.34 12.74
N GLU A 54 -13.09 27.35 13.24
CA GLU A 54 -12.58 28.41 14.10
C GLU A 54 -12.53 29.75 13.35
N ALA A 55 -12.02 29.78 12.11
CA ALA A 55 -12.00 30.98 11.29
C ALA A 55 -13.39 31.57 11.05
N CYS A 56 -14.39 30.73 10.79
CA CYS A 56 -15.78 31.16 10.64
C CYS A 56 -16.33 31.81 11.93
N ARG A 57 -15.96 31.27 13.11
CA ARG A 57 -16.34 31.86 14.41
C ARG A 57 -15.63 33.20 14.62
N THR A 58 -14.32 33.26 14.38
CA THR A 58 -13.50 34.47 14.54
C THR A 58 -13.98 35.61 13.64
N LEU A 59 -14.37 35.31 12.40
CA LEU A 59 -14.79 36.30 11.41
C LEU A 59 -16.31 36.53 11.38
N GLY A 60 -17.09 35.78 12.18
CA GLY A 60 -18.54 35.95 12.30
C GLY A 60 -19.33 35.51 11.06
N GLY A 61 -18.81 34.59 10.26
CA GLY A 61 -19.49 34.16 9.03
C GLY A 61 -18.84 32.96 8.35
N TRP A 62 -19.61 32.25 7.51
CA TRP A 62 -19.15 31.05 6.81
C TRP A 62 -18.26 31.33 5.58
N ARG A 63 -18.31 32.55 5.04
CA ARG A 63 -17.56 32.96 3.84
C ARG A 63 -16.21 33.52 4.26
N LEU A 64 -15.14 32.82 3.87
CA LEU A 64 -13.74 33.11 4.19
C LEU A 64 -12.95 33.66 3.00
N SER A 65 -13.61 34.40 2.09
CA SER A 65 -12.93 35.09 0.99
C SER A 65 -11.89 36.07 1.53
N GLY A 66 -10.73 36.16 0.86
CA GLY A 66 -9.55 36.88 1.36
C GLY A 66 -8.71 36.09 2.37
N CYS A 67 -9.04 34.82 2.65
CA CYS A 67 -8.27 33.96 3.54
C CYS A 67 -7.55 32.84 2.78
N GLU A 68 -6.42 32.40 3.35
CA GLU A 68 -5.59 31.30 2.87
C GLU A 68 -5.53 30.18 3.91
N LEU A 69 -5.61 28.92 3.49
CA LEU A 69 -5.40 27.75 4.34
C LEU A 69 -3.95 27.25 4.21
N TYR A 70 -3.29 26.99 5.32
CA TYR A 70 -2.02 26.27 5.39
C TYR A 70 -2.22 24.95 6.13
N VAL A 71 -1.85 23.81 5.55
CA VAL A 71 -2.04 22.48 6.16
C VAL A 71 -0.84 21.58 5.92
N THR A 72 -0.47 20.73 6.87
CA THR A 72 0.75 19.90 6.76
C THR A 72 0.63 18.75 5.76
N LEU A 73 -0.57 18.28 5.46
CA LEU A 73 -0.85 17.20 4.50
C LEU A 73 -1.87 17.69 3.46
N GLU A 74 -1.76 17.20 2.23
CA GLU A 74 -2.73 17.48 1.18
C GLU A 74 -4.18 17.17 1.62
N PRO A 75 -5.12 18.12 1.50
CA PRO A 75 -6.52 17.92 1.87
C PRO A 75 -7.20 16.75 1.17
N CYS A 76 -7.96 15.97 1.95
CA CYS A 76 -8.80 14.88 1.43
C CYS A 76 -10.10 15.41 0.78
N PRO A 77 -10.95 14.56 0.13
CA PRO A 77 -12.17 15.02 -0.54
C PRO A 77 -13.09 15.88 0.35
N MET A 78 -13.25 15.49 1.61
CA MET A 78 -14.08 16.21 2.58
C MET A 78 -13.53 17.62 2.85
N CYS A 79 -12.23 17.71 3.14
CA CYS A 79 -11.56 18.95 3.49
C CYS A 79 -11.44 19.88 2.28
N ALA A 80 -11.09 19.34 1.10
CA ALA A 80 -11.08 20.10 -0.14
C ALA A 80 -12.49 20.64 -0.49
N GLY A 81 -13.54 19.84 -0.28
CA GLY A 81 -14.93 20.30 -0.40
C GLY A 81 -15.27 21.42 0.58
N ALA A 82 -14.80 21.33 1.83
CA ALA A 82 -14.98 22.39 2.83
C ALA A 82 -14.29 23.70 2.43
N VAL A 83 -13.08 23.64 1.88
CA VAL A 83 -12.35 24.80 1.34
C VAL A 83 -13.18 25.51 0.26
N VAL A 84 -13.69 24.75 -0.71
CA VAL A 84 -14.51 25.29 -1.82
C VAL A 84 -15.79 25.92 -1.28
N ASN A 85 -16.46 25.27 -0.33
CA ASN A 85 -17.69 25.78 0.27
C ASN A 85 -17.45 27.05 1.10
N ALA A 86 -16.34 27.11 1.84
CA ALA A 86 -15.94 28.27 2.64
C ALA A 86 -15.43 29.44 1.79
N ARG A 87 -15.19 29.25 0.49
CA ARG A 87 -14.70 30.30 -0.44
C ARG A 87 -13.32 30.83 -0.07
N LEU A 88 -12.44 29.94 0.39
CA LEU A 88 -11.03 30.27 0.58
C LEU A 88 -10.37 30.60 -0.76
N ASP A 89 -9.50 31.60 -0.77
CA ASP A 89 -8.84 32.06 -2.00
C ASP A 89 -7.63 31.18 -2.35
N ARG A 90 -7.02 30.56 -1.35
CA ARG A 90 -5.80 29.75 -1.51
C ARG A 90 -5.71 28.61 -0.52
N VAL A 91 -5.12 27.50 -0.98
CA VAL A 91 -4.66 26.39 -0.14
C VAL A 91 -3.17 26.17 -0.38
N VAL A 92 -2.42 26.11 0.72
CA VAL A 92 -1.00 25.79 0.75
C VAL A 92 -0.83 24.53 1.59
N TYR A 93 -0.28 23.46 1.00
CA TYR A 93 -0.04 22.23 1.73
C TYR A 93 1.44 21.80 1.71
N GLY A 94 1.80 21.02 2.73
CA GLY A 94 3.15 20.48 2.89
C GLY A 94 3.37 19.21 2.10
N ALA A 95 3.08 18.07 2.71
CA ALA A 95 3.24 16.75 2.10
C ALA A 95 2.10 16.43 1.10
N HIS A 96 2.45 15.82 -0.03
CA HIS A 96 1.49 15.25 -0.97
C HIS A 96 0.84 13.96 -0.42
N ASP A 97 -0.40 13.68 -0.81
CA ASP A 97 -1.10 12.44 -0.44
C ASP A 97 -1.65 11.71 -1.67
N ALA A 98 -0.85 10.78 -2.20
CA ALA A 98 -1.23 9.96 -3.36
C ALA A 98 -2.44 9.03 -3.12
N ARG A 99 -2.87 8.83 -1.87
CA ARG A 99 -3.95 7.87 -1.53
C ARG A 99 -5.21 8.55 -1.01
N GLY A 100 -5.08 9.72 -0.40
CA GLY A 100 -6.18 10.45 0.22
C GLY A 100 -6.37 11.87 -0.32
N GLY A 101 -5.37 12.44 -1.00
CA GLY A 101 -5.35 13.83 -1.44
C GLY A 101 -6.30 14.11 -2.61
N ALA A 102 -7.00 15.24 -2.55
CA ALA A 102 -8.01 15.64 -3.52
C ALA A 102 -7.64 16.91 -4.30
N LEU A 103 -6.37 17.35 -4.26
CA LEU A 103 -5.86 18.55 -4.92
C LEU A 103 -4.68 18.23 -5.86
N GLY A 104 -4.68 17.02 -6.44
CA GLY A 104 -3.66 16.53 -7.35
C GLY A 104 -3.01 15.20 -6.93
N GLY A 105 -3.24 14.72 -5.71
CA GLY A 105 -2.73 13.44 -5.19
C GLY A 105 -3.45 12.22 -5.76
N LEU A 106 -4.54 11.78 -5.12
CA LEU A 106 -5.38 10.68 -5.61
C LEU A 106 -6.21 11.12 -6.84
N PHE A 107 -6.76 12.33 -6.77
CA PHE A 107 -7.49 12.99 -7.84
C PHE A 107 -7.44 14.51 -7.61
N ASP A 108 -7.93 15.27 -8.59
CA ASP A 108 -8.03 16.72 -8.49
C ASP A 108 -9.50 17.15 -8.47
N LEU A 109 -9.99 17.54 -7.29
CA LEU A 109 -11.34 18.07 -7.11
C LEU A 109 -11.51 19.41 -7.85
N THR A 110 -10.44 20.19 -8.02
CA THR A 110 -10.49 21.51 -8.66
C THR A 110 -10.61 21.44 -10.18
N SER A 111 -10.38 20.27 -10.78
CA SER A 111 -10.59 20.04 -12.21
C SER A 111 -12.07 20.05 -12.59
N TYR A 112 -12.98 19.90 -11.64
CA TYR A 112 -14.43 19.94 -11.85
C TYR A 112 -14.96 21.39 -11.93
N PRO A 113 -16.16 21.62 -12.52
CA PRO A 113 -16.75 22.95 -12.65
C PRO A 113 -17.37 23.42 -11.32
N LEU A 114 -16.53 23.60 -10.30
CA LEU A 114 -16.93 24.07 -8.98
C LEU A 114 -17.11 25.59 -8.95
N GLY A 115 -18.00 26.09 -8.09
CA GLY A 115 -18.32 27.52 -8.00
C GLY A 115 -17.24 28.39 -7.34
N CYS A 116 -16.15 27.82 -6.83
CA CYS A 116 -14.96 28.52 -6.33
C CYS A 116 -13.74 27.69 -6.69
N ARG A 117 -12.64 28.37 -7.08
CA ARG A 117 -11.37 27.74 -7.44
C ARG A 117 -10.25 28.38 -6.62
N PRO A 118 -9.88 27.79 -5.47
CA PRO A 118 -8.73 28.26 -4.72
C PRO A 118 -7.44 28.08 -5.53
N LEU A 119 -6.49 28.97 -5.33
CA LEU A 119 -5.12 28.78 -5.79
C LEU A 119 -4.45 27.68 -4.94
N ILE A 120 -3.83 26.70 -5.59
CA ILE A 120 -3.20 25.55 -4.91
C ILE A 120 -1.68 25.66 -4.99
N LEU A 121 -1.01 25.49 -3.84
CA LEU A 121 0.45 25.38 -3.75
C LEU A 121 0.82 24.20 -2.84
N GLY A 122 1.37 23.14 -3.42
CA GLY A 122 1.92 21.99 -2.68
C GLY A 122 3.41 22.11 -2.41
N GLY A 123 3.94 21.21 -1.58
CA GLY A 123 5.38 21.03 -1.38
C GLY A 123 6.04 21.97 -0.34
N VAL A 124 5.27 22.77 0.41
CA VAL A 124 5.85 23.76 1.34
C VAL A 124 6.28 23.09 2.64
N LEU A 125 7.60 23.04 2.90
CA LEU A 125 8.17 22.27 4.02
C LEU A 125 7.77 20.78 3.96
N GLU A 126 7.72 20.22 2.75
CA GLU A 126 7.29 18.85 2.50
C GLU A 126 8.11 17.81 3.27
N SER A 127 9.43 17.99 3.34
CA SER A 127 10.32 17.07 4.04
C SER A 127 9.96 16.95 5.52
N GLU A 128 9.73 18.09 6.20
CA GLU A 128 9.33 18.11 7.61
C GLU A 128 7.93 17.54 7.82
N CYS A 129 6.97 17.89 6.94
CA CYS A 129 5.60 17.38 7.02
C CYS A 129 5.55 15.85 6.81
N THR A 130 6.33 15.35 5.85
CA THR A 130 6.43 13.92 5.54
C THR A 130 7.12 13.16 6.67
N ALA A 131 8.20 13.71 7.22
CA ALA A 131 8.93 13.09 8.33
C ALA A 131 8.01 12.87 9.54
N LEU A 132 7.22 13.88 9.92
CA LEU A 132 6.29 13.80 11.04
C LEU A 132 5.26 12.68 10.88
N LEU A 133 4.63 12.56 9.70
CA LEU A 133 3.70 11.47 9.37
C LEU A 133 4.40 10.11 9.39
N ARG A 134 5.56 10.00 8.75
CA ARG A 134 6.35 8.77 8.66
C ARG A 134 6.71 8.26 10.05
N ASP A 135 7.20 9.15 10.91
CA ASP A 135 7.71 8.81 12.23
C ASP A 135 6.57 8.41 13.17
N PHE A 136 5.43 9.09 13.13
CA PHE A 136 4.21 8.70 13.85
C PHE A 136 3.75 7.29 13.48
N PHE A 137 3.60 7.00 12.18
CA PHE A 137 3.18 5.66 11.76
C PHE A 137 4.26 4.60 12.00
N ALA A 138 5.55 4.96 11.98
CA ALA A 138 6.64 4.04 12.33
C ALA A 138 6.61 3.64 13.80
N ALA A 139 6.43 4.61 14.70
CA ALA A 139 6.25 4.36 16.12
C ALA A 139 5.02 3.47 16.38
N ARG A 140 3.91 3.77 15.71
CA ARG A 140 2.66 3.01 15.85
C ARG A 140 2.73 1.60 15.25
N ARG A 141 3.50 1.39 14.18
CA ARG A 141 3.78 0.04 13.63
C ARG A 141 4.52 -0.84 14.63
N LYS A 142 5.45 -0.28 15.40
CA LYS A 142 6.17 -1.02 16.45
C LYS A 142 5.26 -1.43 17.61
N THR A 143 4.24 -0.64 17.92
CA THR A 143 3.34 -0.89 19.06
C THR A 143 2.14 -1.77 18.73
N ASP A 144 1.54 -1.61 17.54
CA ASP A 144 0.32 -2.38 17.20
C ASP A 144 0.60 -3.85 16.91
N GLY A 145 1.80 -4.20 16.38
CA GLY A 145 2.18 -5.58 16.03
C GLY A 145 1.22 -6.31 15.07
N LYS A 146 0.19 -5.63 14.55
CA LYS A 146 -0.84 -6.24 13.71
C LYS A 146 -0.28 -6.42 12.30
N PRO A 147 -0.27 -7.65 11.79
CA PRO A 147 0.15 -7.91 10.43
C PRO A 147 -0.68 -7.09 9.44
N ARG A 148 -0.01 -6.36 8.54
CA ARG A 148 -0.65 -5.52 7.52
C ARG A 148 -0.58 -6.22 6.18
N ARG A 149 -1.68 -6.22 5.44
CA ARG A 149 -1.69 -6.69 4.06
C ARG A 149 -0.67 -5.90 3.23
N LEU A 150 0.13 -6.61 2.44
CA LEU A 150 1.06 -6.02 1.48
C LEU A 150 0.31 -5.25 0.40
N LEU A 151 0.80 -4.06 0.09
CA LEU A 151 0.18 -3.14 -0.86
C LEU A 151 0.69 -3.40 -2.28
N ARG A 152 0.01 -2.82 -3.27
CA ARG A 152 0.35 -3.02 -4.68
C ARG A 152 1.81 -2.74 -4.97
N GLU A 153 2.33 -1.65 -4.40
CA GLU A 153 3.68 -1.17 -4.66
C GLU A 153 4.75 -2.21 -4.29
N PHE A 154 4.46 -3.08 -3.31
CA PHE A 154 5.36 -4.18 -2.93
C PHE A 154 5.52 -5.20 -4.07
N TYR A 155 4.48 -5.43 -4.86
CA TYR A 155 4.47 -6.42 -5.93
C TYR A 155 4.90 -5.84 -7.30
N SER A 156 5.14 -4.54 -7.40
CA SER A 156 5.41 -3.84 -8.67
C SER A 156 6.88 -3.88 -9.11
N VAL A 157 7.73 -4.66 -8.43
CA VAL A 157 9.14 -4.88 -8.80
C VAL A 157 9.30 -6.19 -9.61
N HIS A 158 10.45 -6.41 -10.24
CA HIS A 158 10.73 -7.63 -10.99
C HIS A 158 10.70 -8.89 -10.10
N ALA A 159 10.43 -10.06 -10.69
CA ALA A 159 10.27 -11.28 -9.90
C ALA A 159 11.52 -11.67 -9.10
N ASP A 160 12.71 -11.41 -9.63
CA ASP A 160 13.99 -11.67 -8.96
C ASP A 160 14.25 -10.74 -7.77
N GLU A 161 13.72 -9.52 -7.81
CA GLU A 161 13.68 -8.61 -6.66
C GLU A 161 12.59 -9.02 -5.64
N LEU A 162 11.39 -9.38 -6.12
CA LEU A 162 10.25 -9.72 -5.27
C LEU A 162 10.45 -11.02 -4.50
N ALA A 163 11.04 -12.04 -5.14
CA ALA A 163 11.15 -13.38 -4.57
C ALA A 163 11.86 -13.43 -3.20
N PRO A 164 13.03 -12.81 -3.00
CA PRO A 164 13.66 -12.75 -1.69
C PRO A 164 12.87 -11.86 -0.71
N LEU A 165 12.23 -10.77 -1.17
CA LEU A 165 11.46 -9.87 -0.30
C LEU A 165 10.23 -10.54 0.32
N LEU A 166 9.67 -11.54 -0.34
CA LEU A 166 8.56 -12.34 0.18
C LEU A 166 8.96 -13.29 1.31
N LEU A 167 10.25 -13.59 1.48
CA LEU A 167 10.71 -14.42 2.60
C LEU A 167 10.41 -13.73 3.93
N GLY A 168 9.90 -14.52 4.87
CA GLY A 168 9.48 -14.02 6.18
C GLY A 168 8.11 -13.33 6.18
N LYS A 169 7.46 -13.10 5.04
CA LYS A 169 6.08 -12.57 4.98
C LYS A 169 5.06 -13.68 5.25
N VAL A 170 3.83 -13.32 5.64
CA VAL A 170 2.82 -14.28 6.10
C VAL A 170 1.75 -14.48 5.03
N LEU A 171 1.72 -15.65 4.41
CA LEU A 171 0.65 -16.04 3.49
C LEU A 171 -0.63 -16.35 4.28
N CYS A 172 -1.72 -15.71 3.89
CA CYS A 172 -3.01 -15.80 4.57
C CYS A 172 -4.06 -16.38 3.64
N ARG A 173 -4.84 -17.36 4.13
CA ARG A 173 -6.01 -17.90 3.44
C ARG A 173 -7.19 -17.88 4.40
N ARG A 174 -8.27 -17.19 4.01
CA ARG A 174 -9.55 -17.23 4.71
C ARG A 174 -10.45 -18.29 4.10
N ASP A 175 -11.03 -19.11 4.97
CA ASP A 175 -12.10 -20.02 4.59
C ASP A 175 -13.40 -19.25 4.38
N PRO A 176 -14.04 -19.32 3.19
CA PRO A 176 -15.24 -18.55 2.92
C PRO A 176 -16.48 -19.05 3.69
N GLU A 177 -16.50 -20.31 4.14
CA GLU A 177 -17.63 -20.89 4.86
C GLU A 177 -17.54 -20.63 6.37
N SER A 178 -16.38 -20.89 6.96
CA SER A 178 -16.16 -20.75 8.41
C SER A 178 -15.62 -19.38 8.82
N GLY A 179 -15.05 -18.60 7.90
CA GLY A 179 -14.37 -17.33 8.20
C GLY A 179 -13.00 -17.48 8.86
N GLU A 180 -12.56 -18.71 9.17
CA GLU A 180 -11.26 -18.98 9.77
C GLU A 180 -10.14 -18.54 8.83
N VAL A 181 -9.10 -17.88 9.37
CA VAL A 181 -7.94 -17.47 8.57
C VAL A 181 -6.70 -18.27 8.97
N LYS A 182 -6.26 -19.13 8.06
CA LYS A 182 -4.97 -19.83 8.16
C LYS A 182 -3.84 -18.89 7.77
N ARG A 183 -2.75 -18.92 8.53
CA ARG A 183 -1.54 -18.11 8.35
C ARG A 183 -0.32 -19.00 8.35
N ALA A 184 0.59 -18.80 7.41
CA ALA A 184 1.87 -19.49 7.39
C ALA A 184 2.97 -18.57 6.81
N ARG A 185 4.12 -18.51 7.48
CA ARG A 185 5.24 -17.69 7.07
C ARG A 185 5.95 -18.31 5.87
N ILE A 186 6.26 -17.51 4.85
CA ILE A 186 6.94 -17.94 3.63
C ILE A 186 8.43 -18.16 3.92
N THR A 187 8.93 -19.35 3.59
CA THR A 187 10.32 -19.77 3.87
C THR A 187 11.10 -20.13 2.61
N GLU A 188 10.43 -20.30 1.47
CA GLU A 188 11.09 -20.58 0.20
C GLU A 188 10.28 -20.05 -0.98
N THR A 189 10.97 -19.43 -1.95
CA THR A 189 10.39 -18.85 -3.17
C THR A 189 11.24 -19.18 -4.40
N GLU A 190 10.65 -19.10 -5.59
CA GLU A 190 11.36 -19.10 -6.89
C GLU A 190 10.86 -17.98 -7.77
N CYS A 191 11.75 -17.33 -8.52
CA CYS A 191 11.35 -16.35 -9.54
C CYS A 191 11.34 -16.95 -10.96
N TYR A 192 10.45 -16.42 -11.78
CA TYR A 192 10.29 -16.74 -13.21
C TYR A 192 10.13 -15.43 -14.01
N LEU A 193 11.11 -15.13 -14.86
CA LEU A 193 11.25 -13.82 -15.53
C LEU A 193 10.77 -13.86 -16.99
N GLY A 194 9.45 -13.95 -17.16
CA GLY A 194 8.80 -13.65 -18.42
C GLY A 194 9.20 -14.57 -19.58
N GLU A 195 9.21 -14.02 -20.80
CA GLU A 195 9.32 -14.80 -22.03
C GLU A 195 10.76 -15.26 -22.34
N ASN A 196 11.76 -14.59 -21.77
CA ASN A 196 13.18 -14.92 -21.98
C ASN A 196 13.68 -16.04 -21.06
N ASP A 197 12.95 -16.35 -20.00
CA ASP A 197 13.24 -17.46 -19.09
C ASP A 197 12.58 -18.73 -19.59
N THR A 198 13.35 -19.67 -20.12
CA THR A 198 12.82 -20.91 -20.71
C THR A 198 12.14 -21.84 -19.70
N ALA A 199 12.36 -21.61 -18.40
CA ALA A 199 11.62 -22.31 -17.34
C ALA A 199 10.24 -21.70 -17.06
N CYS A 200 10.01 -20.44 -17.45
CA CYS A 200 8.77 -19.71 -17.21
C CYS A 200 7.65 -20.17 -18.14
N HIS A 201 6.43 -20.25 -17.61
CA HIS A 201 5.23 -20.54 -18.41
C HIS A 201 4.95 -19.48 -19.49
N ALA A 202 5.48 -18.26 -19.34
CA ALA A 202 5.36 -17.21 -20.33
C ALA A 202 6.28 -17.40 -21.54
N HIS A 203 7.31 -18.27 -21.48
CA HIS A 203 8.26 -18.49 -22.57
C HIS A 203 7.60 -18.88 -23.92
N ARG A 204 6.44 -19.54 -23.87
CA ARG A 204 5.67 -19.91 -25.07
C ARG A 204 4.66 -18.84 -25.50
N GLY A 205 4.75 -17.64 -24.95
CA GLY A 205 3.83 -16.54 -25.17
C GLY A 205 2.51 -16.68 -24.40
N LYS A 206 1.62 -15.73 -24.65
CA LYS A 206 0.33 -15.61 -23.97
C LYS A 206 -0.67 -16.63 -24.47
N THR A 207 -1.18 -17.47 -23.58
CA THR A 207 -2.24 -18.45 -23.83
C THR A 207 -3.39 -18.25 -22.86
N ASP A 208 -4.54 -18.90 -23.08
CA ASP A 208 -5.65 -18.86 -22.11
C ASP A 208 -5.26 -19.35 -20.71
N ARG A 209 -4.34 -20.31 -20.63
CA ARG A 209 -3.83 -20.85 -19.37
C ARG A 209 -2.88 -19.89 -18.67
N THR A 210 -2.09 -19.14 -19.43
CA THR A 210 -0.99 -18.31 -18.92
C THR A 210 -1.34 -16.82 -18.88
N ARG A 211 -2.49 -16.40 -19.43
CA ARG A 211 -2.91 -14.99 -19.52
C ARG A 211 -2.92 -14.23 -18.19
N ILE A 212 -3.04 -14.95 -17.06
CA ILE A 212 -2.96 -14.36 -15.72
C ILE A 212 -1.59 -13.77 -15.44
N LEU A 213 -0.50 -14.33 -15.99
CA LEU A 213 0.85 -13.79 -15.82
C LEU A 213 0.97 -12.36 -16.38
N TRP A 214 0.21 -12.01 -17.42
CA TRP A 214 0.19 -10.64 -17.98
C TRP A 214 -0.60 -9.64 -17.15
N LYS A 215 -1.12 -10.02 -15.98
CA LYS A 215 -1.80 -9.08 -15.09
C LYS A 215 -0.78 -8.28 -14.29
N ARG A 216 -1.26 -7.25 -13.59
CA ARG A 216 -0.41 -6.46 -12.69
C ARG A 216 0.09 -7.28 -11.49
N GLY A 217 1.23 -6.88 -10.95
CA GLY A 217 1.82 -7.44 -9.74
C GLY A 217 0.83 -7.55 -8.58
N GLY A 218 0.88 -8.65 -7.82
CA GLY A 218 -0.06 -8.98 -6.74
C GLY A 218 -1.25 -9.83 -7.20
N THR A 219 -1.35 -10.15 -8.49
CA THR A 219 -2.34 -11.12 -8.99
C THR A 219 -1.90 -12.54 -8.62
N VAL A 220 -2.82 -13.33 -8.07
CA VAL A 220 -2.60 -14.73 -7.73
C VAL A 220 -2.66 -15.59 -9.00
N TYR A 221 -1.63 -16.39 -9.24
CA TYR A 221 -1.57 -17.35 -10.33
C TYR A 221 -1.46 -18.77 -9.78
N VAL A 222 -2.52 -19.57 -9.97
CA VAL A 222 -2.57 -20.97 -9.52
C VAL A 222 -2.80 -21.91 -10.70
N TYR A 223 -1.94 -22.92 -10.82
CA TYR A 223 -2.07 -23.97 -11.83
C TYR A 223 -1.86 -25.36 -11.22
N LEU A 224 -2.30 -26.40 -11.93
CA LEU A 224 -2.07 -27.79 -11.53
C LEU A 224 -0.77 -28.33 -12.11
N CYS A 225 0.05 -28.93 -11.26
CA CYS A 225 1.21 -29.73 -11.62
C CYS A 225 0.85 -31.22 -11.48
N TYR A 226 1.22 -32.03 -12.48
CA TYR A 226 0.88 -33.46 -12.58
C TYR A 226 -0.60 -33.79 -12.38
N GLY A 227 -1.51 -32.85 -12.69
CA GLY A 227 -2.96 -33.01 -12.56
C GLY A 227 -3.50 -33.08 -11.12
N MET A 228 -2.64 -33.08 -10.10
CA MET A 228 -3.05 -33.34 -8.71
C MET A 228 -2.66 -32.23 -7.72
N HIS A 229 -1.60 -31.47 -8.00
CA HIS A 229 -1.06 -30.49 -7.05
C HIS A 229 -1.24 -29.06 -7.55
N SER A 230 -1.90 -28.23 -6.75
CA SER A 230 -1.99 -26.78 -7.03
C SER A 230 -0.68 -26.10 -6.63
N LEU A 231 -0.12 -25.28 -7.51
CA LEU A 231 1.07 -24.47 -7.26
C LEU A 231 0.68 -23.00 -7.22
N LEU A 232 1.05 -22.30 -6.15
CA LEU A 232 0.70 -20.89 -5.91
C LEU A 232 1.83 -19.96 -6.32
N ASN A 233 1.51 -19.00 -7.18
CA ASN A 233 2.42 -17.94 -7.60
C ASN A 233 1.77 -16.58 -7.38
N ILE A 234 2.59 -15.55 -7.22
CA ILE A 234 2.19 -14.16 -7.22
C ILE A 234 2.83 -13.49 -8.43
N VAL A 235 2.02 -12.93 -9.32
CA VAL A 235 2.48 -12.12 -10.45
C VAL A 235 3.24 -10.91 -9.92
N SER A 236 4.30 -10.51 -10.59
CA SER A 236 5.17 -9.39 -10.23
C SER A 236 5.26 -8.37 -11.37
N GLY A 237 5.71 -7.16 -11.08
CA GLY A 237 5.95 -6.13 -12.09
C GLY A 237 4.67 -5.45 -12.63
N PRO A 238 4.82 -4.60 -13.65
CA PRO A 238 3.73 -3.88 -14.29
C PRO A 238 2.83 -4.81 -15.13
N GLU A 239 1.59 -4.37 -15.39
CA GLU A 239 0.67 -5.12 -16.25
C GLU A 239 1.25 -5.25 -17.67
N GLY A 240 1.30 -6.48 -18.19
CA GLY A 240 1.88 -6.78 -19.50
C GLY A 240 3.25 -7.48 -19.44
N GLU A 241 3.94 -7.45 -18.29
CA GLU A 241 5.22 -8.12 -18.08
C GLU A 241 4.99 -9.45 -17.34
N PRO A 242 5.12 -10.62 -18.00
CA PRO A 242 4.58 -11.87 -17.49
C PRO A 242 5.53 -12.58 -16.50
N GLU A 243 5.84 -11.90 -15.41
CA GLU A 243 6.73 -12.36 -14.37
C GLU A 243 5.96 -12.84 -13.14
N ALA A 244 6.50 -13.82 -12.42
CA ALA A 244 5.89 -14.29 -11.19
C ALA A 244 6.88 -14.93 -10.23
N VAL A 245 6.49 -14.94 -8.96
CA VAL A 245 7.17 -15.66 -7.88
C VAL A 245 6.33 -16.85 -7.45
N LEU A 246 6.88 -18.06 -7.55
CA LEU A 246 6.33 -19.27 -6.96
C LEU A 246 6.60 -19.26 -5.45
N ILE A 247 5.56 -19.47 -4.64
CA ILE A 247 5.72 -19.78 -3.22
C ILE A 247 5.98 -21.27 -3.09
N ARG A 248 7.17 -21.65 -2.62
CA ARG A 248 7.61 -23.05 -2.55
C ARG A 248 7.44 -23.71 -1.21
N ALA A 249 7.64 -22.96 -0.14
CA ALA A 249 7.48 -23.49 1.20
C ALA A 249 7.00 -22.39 2.13
N VAL A 250 6.30 -22.86 3.16
CA VAL A 250 5.92 -22.06 4.32
C VAL A 250 6.27 -22.85 5.57
N GLU A 251 6.32 -22.20 6.73
CA GLU A 251 6.39 -22.87 8.03
C GLU A 251 5.28 -23.94 8.14
N GLY A 252 5.67 -25.17 8.47
CA GLY A 252 4.77 -26.32 8.55
C GLY A 252 4.53 -27.09 7.24
N ALA A 253 4.97 -26.58 6.08
CA ALA A 253 4.85 -27.29 4.81
C ALA A 253 5.99 -26.98 3.82
N GLU A 254 6.91 -27.95 3.68
CA GLU A 254 7.98 -27.92 2.69
C GLU A 254 7.50 -28.48 1.35
N GLY A 255 7.43 -27.63 0.32
CA GLY A 255 7.09 -28.00 -1.05
C GLY A 255 5.78 -27.38 -1.54
N PRO A 256 5.73 -26.94 -2.82
CA PRO A 256 4.68 -26.03 -3.30
C PRO A 256 3.30 -26.70 -3.36
N GLY A 257 3.23 -28.01 -3.61
CA GLY A 257 1.98 -28.77 -3.55
C GLY A 257 1.52 -29.10 -2.12
N ARG A 258 2.45 -29.16 -1.15
CA ARG A 258 2.11 -29.45 0.25
C ARG A 258 1.56 -28.22 0.95
N LEU A 259 2.12 -27.04 0.70
CA LEU A 259 1.61 -25.80 1.30
C LEU A 259 0.21 -25.46 0.81
N THR A 260 -0.09 -25.65 -0.48
CA THR A 260 -1.42 -25.38 -1.02
C THR A 260 -2.45 -26.35 -0.45
N LYS A 261 -2.08 -27.62 -0.28
CA LYS A 261 -2.92 -28.60 0.43
C LYS A 261 -3.16 -28.21 1.90
N MET A 262 -2.12 -27.80 2.63
CA MET A 262 -2.23 -27.37 4.04
C MET A 262 -3.16 -26.16 4.20
N LEU A 263 -3.02 -25.18 3.30
CA LEU A 263 -3.79 -23.93 3.33
C LEU A 263 -5.16 -24.03 2.64
N GLY A 264 -5.48 -25.13 1.96
CA GLY A 264 -6.73 -25.29 1.21
C GLY A 264 -6.80 -24.36 -0.01
N ILE A 265 -5.69 -24.20 -0.72
CA ILE A 265 -5.57 -23.39 -1.93
C ILE A 265 -5.67 -24.32 -3.15
N ASP A 266 -6.61 -24.01 -4.03
CA ASP A 266 -6.82 -24.72 -5.28
C ASP A 266 -6.94 -23.77 -6.48
N ARG A 267 -7.35 -24.30 -7.64
CA ARG A 267 -7.47 -23.50 -8.87
C ARG A 267 -8.53 -22.41 -8.80
N ALA A 268 -9.50 -22.46 -7.88
CA ALA A 268 -10.51 -21.40 -7.74
C ALA A 268 -9.89 -20.06 -7.32
N PHE A 269 -8.71 -20.09 -6.70
CA PHE A 269 -7.97 -18.90 -6.29
C PHE A 269 -7.22 -18.21 -7.45
N ASN A 270 -7.13 -18.85 -8.62
CA ASN A 270 -6.43 -18.30 -9.77
C ASN A 270 -7.10 -17.01 -10.26
N GLY A 271 -6.34 -15.92 -10.36
CA GLY A 271 -6.80 -14.60 -10.78
C GLY A 271 -7.28 -13.69 -9.64
N HIS A 272 -7.28 -14.15 -8.40
CA HIS A 272 -7.55 -13.28 -7.26
C HIS A 272 -6.48 -12.19 -7.11
N ASP A 273 -6.87 -11.04 -6.58
CA ASP A 273 -5.96 -9.94 -6.34
C ASP A 273 -5.52 -9.94 -4.86
N ALA A 274 -4.26 -10.25 -4.56
CA ALA A 274 -3.76 -10.37 -3.19
C ALA A 274 -3.83 -9.07 -2.38
N VAL A 275 -4.03 -7.91 -3.02
CA VAL A 275 -4.23 -6.62 -2.34
C VAL A 275 -5.67 -6.46 -1.87
N PHE A 276 -6.64 -6.89 -2.67
CA PHE A 276 -8.06 -6.64 -2.42
C PHE A 276 -8.87 -7.86 -1.98
N SER A 277 -8.38 -9.06 -2.26
CA SER A 277 -9.06 -10.32 -1.98
C SER A 277 -9.28 -10.54 -0.49
N ASP A 278 -10.50 -10.92 -0.11
CA ASP A 278 -10.83 -11.30 1.26
C ASP A 278 -10.52 -12.77 1.60
N ILE A 279 -10.17 -13.57 0.58
CA ILE A 279 -9.95 -15.01 0.72
C ILE A 279 -8.47 -15.42 0.67
N ILE A 280 -7.61 -14.63 0.03
CA ILE A 280 -6.16 -14.90 -0.05
C ILE A 280 -5.38 -13.58 -0.14
N TRP A 281 -4.37 -13.41 0.71
CA TRP A 281 -3.49 -12.24 0.72
C TRP A 281 -2.16 -12.56 1.42
N ILE A 282 -1.23 -11.62 1.40
CA ILE A 282 0.04 -11.72 2.14
C ILE A 282 0.14 -10.55 3.11
N GLU A 283 0.57 -10.82 4.33
CA GLU A 283 0.78 -9.83 5.38
C GLU A 283 2.27 -9.63 5.69
N ASP A 284 2.59 -8.41 6.13
CA ASP A 284 3.83 -8.04 6.79
C ASP A 284 3.54 -7.77 8.26
N ASP A 285 4.12 -8.59 9.13
CA ASP A 285 4.06 -8.46 10.60
C ASP A 285 5.24 -7.66 11.16
N GLY A 286 6.04 -7.03 10.30
CA GLY A 286 7.25 -6.30 10.68
C GLY A 286 8.50 -7.18 10.79
N THR A 287 8.38 -8.49 10.52
CA THR A 287 9.55 -9.37 10.45
C THR A 287 10.45 -8.95 9.28
N PRO A 288 11.73 -8.61 9.53
CA PRO A 288 12.69 -8.32 8.47
C PRO A 288 12.82 -9.49 7.51
N VAL A 289 13.26 -9.23 6.28
CA VAL A 289 13.64 -10.30 5.36
C VAL A 289 14.77 -11.11 6.01
N PRO A 290 14.61 -12.43 6.19
CA PRO A 290 15.63 -13.24 6.84
C PRO A 290 16.88 -13.35 5.96
N GLU A 291 18.01 -13.73 6.54
CA GLU A 291 19.13 -14.23 5.74
C GLU A 291 18.67 -15.42 4.89
N TYR A 292 19.13 -15.48 3.64
CA TYR A 292 18.70 -16.49 2.69
C TYR A 292 19.85 -16.98 1.83
N THR A 293 19.68 -18.18 1.28
CA THR A 293 20.57 -18.74 0.25
C THR A 293 19.86 -18.71 -1.10
N ALA A 294 20.58 -18.30 -2.15
CA ALA A 294 20.14 -18.35 -3.53
C ALA A 294 20.68 -19.62 -4.22
N LEU A 295 19.79 -20.41 -4.83
CA LEU A 295 20.07 -21.74 -5.35
C LEU A 295 19.41 -21.94 -6.73
N PRO A 296 19.86 -22.93 -7.53
CA PRO A 296 19.12 -23.38 -8.70
C PRO A 296 17.67 -23.77 -8.37
N ARG A 297 16.77 -23.48 -9.31
CA ARG A 297 15.34 -23.82 -9.23
C ARG A 297 15.11 -25.34 -9.36
N ILE A 298 14.00 -25.84 -8.82
CA ILE A 298 13.67 -27.27 -8.77
C ILE A 298 12.55 -27.59 -9.73
N GLY A 299 12.72 -28.67 -10.51
CA GLY A 299 11.68 -29.21 -11.41
C GLY A 299 11.66 -28.56 -12.78
N ILE A 300 12.78 -27.97 -13.20
CA ILE A 300 12.94 -27.24 -14.47
C ILE A 300 13.90 -27.94 -15.43
N ASP A 301 14.02 -29.28 -15.37
CA ASP A 301 14.96 -30.05 -16.19
C ASP A 301 14.75 -29.87 -17.71
N TYR A 302 13.55 -29.44 -18.11
CA TYR A 302 13.17 -29.12 -19.48
C TYR A 302 13.70 -27.77 -19.98
N ALA A 303 14.17 -26.90 -19.09
CA ALA A 303 14.65 -25.56 -19.42
C ALA A 303 16.07 -25.59 -19.99
N ALA A 304 16.46 -24.49 -20.63
CA ALA A 304 17.82 -24.31 -21.15
C ALA A 304 18.87 -24.42 -20.02
N PRO A 305 20.09 -24.92 -20.31
CA PRO A 305 21.15 -25.06 -19.31
C PRO A 305 21.39 -23.80 -18.48
N GLU A 306 21.46 -22.64 -19.13
CA GLU A 306 21.67 -21.35 -18.47
C GLU A 306 20.59 -21.07 -17.42
N ASP A 307 19.32 -21.27 -17.77
CA ASP A 307 18.18 -21.04 -16.86
C ASP A 307 18.08 -22.07 -15.73
N ARG A 308 18.62 -23.27 -15.93
CA ARG A 308 18.73 -24.32 -14.89
C ARG A 308 19.78 -23.99 -13.85
N GLU A 309 20.85 -23.31 -14.24
CA GLU A 309 21.97 -22.97 -13.35
C GLU A 309 21.75 -21.65 -12.59
N ARG A 310 20.81 -20.81 -13.03
CA ARG A 310 20.50 -19.52 -12.36
C ARG A 310 20.10 -19.70 -10.89
N PRO A 311 20.67 -18.91 -9.96
CA PRO A 311 20.37 -18.98 -8.53
C PRO A 311 19.07 -18.24 -8.19
N TRP A 312 17.96 -18.71 -8.75
CA TRP A 312 16.65 -18.06 -8.70
C TRP A 312 15.63 -18.74 -7.77
N ARG A 313 16.13 -19.60 -6.88
CA ARG A 313 15.40 -20.16 -5.74
C ARG A 313 15.98 -19.61 -4.45
N PHE A 314 15.15 -19.01 -3.62
CA PHE A 314 15.57 -18.35 -2.39
C PHE A 314 14.99 -19.10 -1.20
N THR A 315 15.84 -19.50 -0.26
CA THR A 315 15.42 -20.22 0.96
C THR A 315 15.95 -19.51 2.19
N SER A 316 15.08 -19.27 3.17
CA SER A 316 15.47 -18.67 4.45
C SER A 316 16.43 -19.60 5.20
N VAL A 317 17.53 -19.07 5.69
CA VAL A 317 18.42 -19.80 6.61
C VAL A 317 17.66 -19.95 7.93
N ARG A 318 17.38 -21.18 8.34
CA ARG A 318 16.79 -21.43 9.67
C ARG A 318 17.79 -20.98 10.74
N GLN A 319 17.40 -20.02 11.56
CA GLN A 319 18.06 -19.74 12.85
C GLN A 319 17.65 -20.80 13.87
#